data_AF-A0AAE1G8G9-F1
#
_entry.id   AF-A0AAE1G8G9-F1
#
_cell.length_a   1.000
_cell.length_b   1.000
_cell.length_c   1.000
_cell.angle_alpha   90.00
_cell.angle_beta   90.00
_cell.angle_gamma   90.00
#
_symmetry.space_group_name_H-M   'P 1'
#
loop_
_entity.id
_entity.type
_entity.pdbx_description
1 polymer ?
#
loop_
_entity_poly.entity_id
_entity_poly.type
_entity_poly.pdbx_seq_one_letter_code
_entity_poly.pdbx_strand_id
1 'polypeptide(L)'
;MVRLVVRTRRTGVKRGEPRIKWWKLKDEVVRQEFKRKALQRIEKAEVVDQWWKRNSEVIKSTAQEVLGKASGKKPRNGKESWWWCPNCKEKIEKKKEMKKAYDKERTEERKAMWKDANKEAKKAVAAGYV
;
A
#
# COMPACT_ATOMS: atom_id res chain seq x y z
N MET A 1 20.45 22.39 24.61
CA MET A 1 19.14 21.71 24.65
C MET A 1 19.10 20.60 23.61
N VAL A 2 19.20 19.33 24.02
CA VAL A 2 19.14 18.18 23.10
C VAL A 2 17.68 17.81 22.87
N ARG A 3 17.20 17.93 21.62
CA ARG A 3 15.82 17.63 21.26
C ARG A 3 15.67 16.11 21.11
N LEU A 4 15.15 15.44 22.15
CA LEU A 4 14.78 14.03 22.07
C LEU A 4 13.67 13.86 21.03
N VAL A 5 14.03 13.36 19.83
CA VAL A 5 13.06 12.90 18.84
C VAL A 5 12.53 11.55 19.32
N VAL A 6 11.48 11.59 20.13
CA VAL A 6 10.69 10.39 20.46
C VAL A 6 10.13 9.87 19.14
N ARG A 7 10.74 8.81 18.59
CA ARG A 7 10.17 8.03 17.50
C ARG A 7 8.90 7.37 18.05
N THR A 8 7.78 8.05 17.91
CA THR A 8 6.46 7.46 18.15
C THR A 8 6.37 6.20 17.30
N ARG A 9 6.40 5.03 17.94
CA ARG A 9 6.14 3.75 17.29
C ARG A 9 4.76 3.88 16.64
N ARG A 10 4.71 3.82 15.30
CA ARG A 10 3.45 3.83 14.55
C ARG A 10 2.68 2.61 15.04
N THR A 11 1.63 2.84 15.83
CA THR A 11 0.65 1.85 16.23
C THR A 11 0.23 1.06 15.00
N GLY A 12 0.33 -0.27 15.09
CA GLY A 12 0.17 -1.16 13.97
C GLY A 12 -1.17 -0.92 13.30
N VAL A 13 -1.14 -0.41 12.05
CA VAL A 13 -2.33 -0.42 11.18
C VAL A 13 -2.84 -1.85 11.18
N LYS A 14 -4.13 -2.06 11.52
CA LYS A 14 -4.78 -3.37 11.49
C LYS A 14 -4.47 -4.01 10.14
N ARG A 15 -3.59 -5.01 10.14
CA ARG A 15 -3.22 -5.74 8.93
C ARG A 15 -4.45 -6.58 8.60
N GLY A 16 -5.05 -6.34 7.44
CA GLY A 16 -5.98 -7.29 6.86
C GLY A 16 -5.28 -8.62 6.60
N GLU A 17 -6.06 -9.65 6.34
CA GLU A 17 -5.52 -10.97 6.06
C GLU A 17 -4.60 -10.95 4.83
N PRO A 18 -3.37 -11.48 4.90
CA PRO A 18 -2.47 -11.60 3.76
C PRO A 18 -3.11 -12.44 2.65
N ARG A 19 -3.26 -11.87 1.45
CA ARG A 19 -3.82 -12.58 0.28
C ARG A 19 -2.72 -12.96 -0.70
N ILE A 20 -2.85 -14.14 -1.32
CA ILE A 20 -1.99 -14.56 -2.44
C ILE A 20 -2.20 -13.59 -3.62
N LYS A 21 -1.11 -13.23 -4.29
CA LYS A 21 -1.13 -12.27 -5.40
C LYS A 21 -1.59 -12.91 -6.72
N TRP A 22 -2.81 -13.46 -6.77
CA TRP A 22 -3.36 -14.16 -7.94
C TRP A 22 -3.29 -13.35 -9.24
N TRP A 23 -3.40 -12.03 -9.15
CA TRP A 23 -3.30 -11.13 -10.32
C TRP A 23 -1.95 -11.19 -11.05
N LYS A 24 -0.89 -11.71 -10.43
CA LYS A 24 0.40 -11.93 -11.10
C LYS A 24 0.35 -13.03 -12.18
N LEU A 25 -0.68 -13.88 -12.20
CA LEU A 25 -0.88 -14.88 -13.25
C LEU A 25 -1.23 -14.29 -14.62
N LYS A 26 -1.40 -12.96 -14.71
CA LYS A 26 -1.49 -12.24 -15.99
C LYS A 26 -0.17 -12.26 -16.76
N ASP A 27 0.94 -12.40 -16.05
CA ASP A 27 2.26 -12.55 -16.65
C ASP A 27 2.47 -14.00 -17.10
N GLU A 28 2.81 -14.20 -18.37
CA GLU A 28 2.95 -15.54 -18.97
C GLU A 28 4.05 -16.36 -18.29
N VAL A 29 5.21 -15.75 -18.05
CA VAL A 29 6.38 -16.44 -17.48
C VAL A 29 6.06 -16.90 -16.08
N VAL A 30 5.48 -16.02 -15.26
CA VAL A 30 5.05 -16.34 -13.90
C VAL A 30 3.97 -17.43 -13.89
N ARG A 31 3.02 -17.37 -14.85
CA ARG A 31 1.96 -18.37 -14.99
C ARG A 31 2.51 -19.75 -15.34
N GLN A 32 3.45 -19.83 -16.28
CA GLN A 32 4.06 -21.09 -16.68
C GLN A 32 4.92 -21.68 -15.56
N GLU A 33 5.68 -20.85 -14.84
CA GLU A 33 6.45 -21.32 -13.67
C GLU A 33 5.53 -21.90 -12.59
N PHE A 34 4.45 -21.18 -12.26
CA PHE A 34 3.44 -21.63 -11.31
C PHE A 34 2.82 -22.96 -11.75
N LYS A 35 2.36 -23.05 -13.00
CA LYS A 35 1.74 -24.26 -13.57
C LYS A 35 2.71 -25.45 -13.47
N ARG A 36 3.97 -25.26 -13.89
CA ARG A 36 4.99 -26.30 -13.85
C ARG A 36 5.22 -26.80 -12.42
N LYS A 37 5.44 -25.90 -11.46
CA LYS A 37 5.67 -26.28 -10.04
C LYS A 37 4.45 -26.92 -9.40
N ALA A 38 3.25 -26.43 -9.70
CA ALA A 38 2.01 -26.97 -9.13
C ALA A 38 1.77 -28.39 -9.64
N LEU A 39 1.87 -28.62 -10.96
CA LEU A 39 1.68 -29.95 -11.56
C LEU A 39 2.72 -30.97 -11.09
N GLN A 40 3.95 -30.55 -10.79
CA GLN A 40 4.98 -31.44 -10.22
C GLN A 40 4.65 -31.93 -8.80
N ARG A 41 3.84 -31.18 -8.05
CA ARG A 41 3.49 -31.48 -6.65
C ARG A 41 2.08 -32.05 -6.49
N ILE A 42 1.26 -31.97 -7.53
CA ILE A 42 -0.11 -32.50 -7.50
C ILE A 42 -0.05 -34.02 -7.55
N GLU A 43 -0.70 -34.65 -6.58
CA GLU A 43 -0.82 -36.10 -6.49
C GLU A 43 -2.19 -36.54 -7.01
N LYS A 44 -2.22 -37.70 -7.67
CA LYS A 44 -3.48 -38.34 -8.05
C LYS A 44 -4.09 -38.98 -6.82
N ALA A 45 -5.42 -38.91 -6.73
CA ALA A 45 -6.21 -39.58 -5.71
C ALA A 45 -7.50 -40.06 -6.38
N GLU A 46 -7.94 -41.26 -6.02
CA GLU A 46 -9.10 -41.90 -6.64
C GLU A 46 -10.43 -41.24 -6.23
N VAL A 47 -10.48 -40.68 -5.01
CA VAL A 47 -11.65 -40.00 -4.48
C VAL A 47 -11.51 -38.48 -4.68
N VAL A 48 -12.48 -37.88 -5.38
CA VAL A 48 -12.49 -36.45 -5.73
C VAL A 48 -12.36 -35.54 -4.51
N ASP A 49 -13.08 -35.82 -3.42
CA ASP A 49 -13.00 -35.01 -2.20
C ASP A 49 -11.63 -35.08 -1.53
N GLN A 50 -11.01 -36.26 -1.53
CA GLN A 50 -9.65 -36.42 -1.01
C GLN A 50 -8.63 -35.73 -1.92
N TRP A 51 -8.86 -35.78 -3.24
CA TRP A 51 -8.04 -35.07 -4.20
C TRP A 51 -8.06 -33.57 -3.93
N TRP A 52 -9.24 -32.97 -3.77
CA TRP A 52 -9.37 -31.54 -3.47
C TRP A 52 -8.76 -31.19 -2.12
N LYS A 53 -9.05 -31.94 -1.06
CA LYS A 53 -8.46 -31.72 0.28
C LYS A 53 -6.94 -31.78 0.28
N ARG A 54 -6.32 -32.63 -0.54
CA ARG A 54 -4.86 -32.73 -0.65
C ARG A 54 -4.29 -31.63 -1.52
N ASN A 55 -4.84 -31.45 -2.71
CA ASN A 55 -4.22 -30.63 -3.74
C ASN A 55 -4.55 -29.13 -3.61
N SER A 56 -5.64 -28.74 -2.92
CA SER A 56 -5.93 -27.31 -2.74
C SER A 56 -4.82 -26.61 -1.93
N GLU A 57 -4.27 -27.29 -0.93
CA GLU A 57 -3.17 -26.82 -0.09
C GLU A 57 -1.86 -26.78 -0.87
N VAL A 58 -1.62 -27.77 -1.72
CA VAL A 58 -0.48 -27.79 -2.66
C VAL A 58 -0.53 -26.60 -3.63
N ILE A 59 -1.71 -26.32 -4.19
CA ILE A 59 -1.93 -25.18 -5.10
C ILE A 59 -1.70 -23.86 -4.35
N LYS A 60 -2.28 -23.69 -3.16
CA LYS A 60 -2.13 -22.46 -2.35
C LYS A 60 -0.69 -22.24 -1.91
N SER A 61 0.02 -23.29 -1.47
CA SER A 61 1.41 -23.19 -1.01
C SER A 61 2.35 -22.86 -2.17
N THR A 62 2.17 -23.51 -3.33
CA THR A 62 2.94 -23.22 -4.54
C THR A 62 2.66 -21.81 -5.06
N ALA A 63 1.39 -21.36 -5.01
CA ALA A 63 1.03 -20.00 -5.38
C ALA A 63 1.63 -18.97 -4.41
N GLN A 64 1.71 -19.27 -3.12
CA GLN A 64 2.40 -18.42 -2.15
C GLN A 64 3.90 -18.33 -2.43
N GLU A 65 4.55 -19.42 -2.84
CA GLU A 65 5.98 -19.46 -3.19
C GLU A 65 6.26 -18.61 -4.44
N VAL A 66 5.51 -18.82 -5.52
CA VAL A 66 5.76 -18.18 -6.83
C VAL A 66 5.21 -16.76 -6.88
N LEU A 67 3.96 -16.56 -6.46
CA LEU A 67 3.28 -15.26 -6.59
C LEU A 67 3.59 -14.34 -5.39
N GLY A 68 3.89 -14.92 -4.23
CA GLY A 68 4.05 -14.22 -2.96
C GLY A 68 2.72 -13.85 -2.31
N LYS A 69 2.80 -13.35 -1.06
CA LYS A 69 1.66 -12.79 -0.32
C LYS A 69 1.70 -11.27 -0.31
N ALA A 70 0.54 -10.65 -0.42
CA ALA A 70 0.36 -9.25 -0.08
C ALA A 70 0.48 -9.10 1.45
N SER A 71 1.11 -8.04 1.95
CA SER A 71 1.36 -7.88 3.38
C SER A 71 0.10 -7.63 4.22
N GLY A 72 -1.08 -7.59 3.61
CA GLY A 72 -2.34 -7.27 4.27
C GLY A 72 -2.44 -5.83 4.77
N LYS A 73 -1.48 -4.95 4.44
CA LYS A 73 -1.59 -3.53 4.76
C LYS A 73 -2.78 -2.95 4.00
N LYS A 74 -3.92 -2.81 4.69
CA LYS A 74 -5.00 -1.98 4.18
C LYS A 74 -4.46 -0.56 4.03
N PRO A 75 -4.83 0.17 2.96
CA PRO A 75 -4.70 1.61 2.98
C PRO A 75 -5.27 2.09 4.31
N ARG A 76 -4.56 2.99 5.00
CA ARG A 76 -5.14 3.70 6.13
C ARG A 76 -6.45 4.27 5.58
N ASN A 77 -7.59 3.84 6.14
CA ASN A 77 -8.92 4.22 5.67
C ASN A 77 -8.92 5.72 5.30
N GLY A 78 -9.46 6.08 4.13
CA GLY A 78 -9.67 7.49 3.80
C GLY A 78 -8.99 8.06 2.56
N LYS A 79 -8.43 7.28 1.62
CA LYS A 79 -7.98 7.86 0.33
C LYS A 79 -9.08 8.68 -0.37
N GLU A 80 -10.34 8.41 -0.05
CA GLU A 80 -11.53 9.01 -0.66
C GLU A 80 -12.03 10.27 0.08
N SER A 81 -11.54 10.58 1.29
CA SER A 81 -12.11 11.68 2.09
C SER A 81 -11.45 13.04 1.83
N TRP A 82 -10.19 13.08 1.38
CA TRP A 82 -9.46 14.35 1.25
C TRP A 82 -9.93 15.20 0.05
N TRP A 83 -10.46 14.60 -1.03
CA TRP A 83 -11.04 15.37 -2.13
C TRP A 83 -12.43 15.92 -1.79
N TRP A 84 -13.13 15.33 -0.81
CA TRP A 84 -14.42 15.80 -0.28
C TRP A 84 -14.28 16.74 0.92
N CYS A 85 -13.06 17.05 1.37
CA CYS A 85 -12.82 17.92 2.51
C CYS A 85 -12.44 19.34 2.03
N PRO A 86 -13.32 20.36 2.20
CA PRO A 86 -13.01 21.73 1.79
C PRO A 86 -11.72 22.27 2.41
N ASN A 87 -11.48 21.98 3.70
CA ASN A 87 -10.24 22.35 4.40
C ASN A 87 -8.99 21.66 3.79
N CYS A 88 -9.10 20.42 3.32
CA CYS A 88 -7.99 19.77 2.62
C CYS A 88 -7.69 20.47 1.29
N LYS A 89 -8.74 20.81 0.52
CA LYS A 89 -8.61 21.49 -0.77
C LYS A 89 -7.90 22.83 -0.62
N GLU A 90 -8.37 23.68 0.29
CA GLU A 90 -7.79 25.00 0.57
C GLU A 90 -6.29 24.89 0.93
N LYS A 91 -5.94 24.00 1.86
CA LYS A 91 -4.53 23.82 2.28
C LYS A 91 -3.65 23.25 1.18
N ILE A 92 -4.18 22.39 0.31
CA ILE A 92 -3.46 21.85 -0.85
C ILE A 92 -3.24 22.93 -1.91
N GLU A 93 -4.22 23.79 -2.16
CA GLU A 93 -4.10 24.93 -3.08
C GLU A 93 -3.04 25.92 -2.59
N LYS A 94 -3.11 26.33 -1.33
CA LYS A 94 -2.09 27.20 -0.70
C LYS A 94 -0.68 26.60 -0.79
N LYS A 95 -0.54 25.29 -0.56
CA LYS A 95 0.75 24.58 -0.77
C LYS A 95 1.24 24.71 -2.23
N LYS A 96 0.35 24.55 -3.21
CA LYS A 96 0.72 24.64 -4.63
C LYS A 96 1.16 26.06 -5.00
N GLU A 97 0.47 27.08 -4.51
CA GLU A 97 0.84 28.49 -4.72
C GLU A 97 2.23 28.80 -4.16
N MET A 98 2.50 28.41 -2.91
CA MET A 98 3.81 28.60 -2.29
C MET A 98 4.91 27.83 -3.02
N LYS A 99 4.60 26.64 -3.57
CA LYS A 99 5.54 25.91 -4.41
C LYS A 99 5.85 26.64 -5.71
N LYS A 100 4.82 27.19 -6.38
CA LYS A 100 5.01 28.02 -7.59
C LYS A 100 5.85 29.26 -7.30
N ALA A 101 5.61 29.95 -6.17
CA ALA A 101 6.40 31.10 -5.77
C ALA A 101 7.87 30.72 -5.49
N TYR A 102 8.10 29.62 -4.78
CA TYR A 102 9.45 29.09 -4.57
C TYR A 102 10.14 28.66 -5.87
N ASP A 103 9.41 28.06 -6.81
CA ASP A 103 10.00 27.64 -8.09
C ASP A 103 10.43 28.82 -8.97
N LYS A 104 9.74 29.97 -8.85
CA LYS A 104 10.11 31.21 -9.53
C LYS A 104 11.30 31.90 -8.90
N GLU A 105 11.27 32.13 -7.59
CA GLU A 105 12.24 32.97 -6.89
C GLU A 105 13.41 32.18 -6.28
N ARG A 106 13.21 30.90 -5.96
CA ARG A 106 14.17 29.98 -5.33
C ARG A 106 14.87 30.50 -4.06
N THR A 107 14.23 31.41 -3.33
CA THR A 107 14.73 31.95 -2.07
C THR A 107 14.44 31.01 -0.90
N GLU A 108 15.25 31.08 0.17
CA GLU A 108 15.06 30.27 1.37
C GLU A 108 13.78 30.66 2.14
N GLU A 109 13.34 31.92 2.07
CA GLU A 109 12.07 32.38 2.64
C GLU A 109 10.88 31.67 1.97
N ARG A 110 10.83 31.67 0.63
CA ARG A 110 9.77 30.96 -0.12
C ARG A 110 9.81 29.45 0.13
N LYS A 111 11.01 28.89 0.28
CA LYS A 111 11.20 27.49 0.64
C LYS A 111 10.62 27.16 2.02
N ALA A 112 10.82 28.04 3.01
CA ALA A 112 10.26 27.90 4.34
C ALA A 112 8.72 27.98 4.30
N MET A 113 8.17 29.00 3.61
CA MET A 113 6.72 29.15 3.42
C MET A 113 6.09 27.93 2.75
N TRP A 114 6.74 27.38 1.71
CA TRP A 114 6.28 26.15 1.08
C TRP A 114 6.34 24.93 2.01
N LYS A 115 7.41 24.78 2.80
CA LYS A 115 7.54 23.68 3.76
C LYS A 115 6.43 23.72 4.81
N ASP A 116 6.10 24.92 5.30
CA ASP A 116 5.04 25.11 6.29
C ASP A 116 3.66 24.83 5.69
N ALA A 117 3.36 25.38 4.52
CA ALA A 117 2.11 25.08 3.80
C ALA A 117 1.98 23.58 3.48
N ASN A 118 3.08 22.91 3.12
CA ASN A 118 3.09 21.47 2.91
C ASN A 118 2.85 20.67 4.20
N LYS A 119 3.33 21.15 5.34
CA LYS A 119 3.07 20.54 6.65
C LYS A 119 1.60 20.69 7.04
N GLU A 120 1.01 21.86 6.83
CA GLU A 120 -0.42 22.11 7.05
C GLU A 120 -1.30 21.24 6.15
N ALA A 121 -1.00 21.16 4.85
CA ALA A 121 -1.73 20.29 3.93
C ALA A 121 -1.68 18.82 4.37
N LYS A 122 -0.52 18.33 4.82
CA LYS A 122 -0.39 16.96 5.35
C LYS A 122 -1.21 16.74 6.63
N LYS A 123 -1.28 17.75 7.51
CA LYS A 123 -2.12 17.69 8.72
C LYS A 123 -3.60 17.67 8.38
N ALA A 124 -4.06 18.57 7.51
CA ALA A 124 -5.46 18.65 7.09
C ALA A 124 -5.90 17.33 6.43
N VAL A 125 -5.09 16.81 5.51
CA VAL A 125 -5.34 15.51 4.87
C VAL A 125 -5.40 14.38 5.91
N ALA A 126 -4.52 14.39 6.91
CA ALA A 126 -4.56 13.40 7.98
C ALA A 126 -5.81 13.51 8.88
N ALA A 127 -6.31 14.72 9.11
CA ALA A 127 -7.49 15.00 9.93
C ALA A 127 -8.81 14.75 9.18
N GLY A 128 -8.85 14.93 7.86
CA GLY A 128 -10.00 14.60 7.01
C GLY A 128 -10.24 13.09 6.85
N TYR A 129 -9.35 12.25 7.38
CA TYR A 129 -9.55 10.81 7.51
C TYR A 129 -10.27 10.52 8.84
N VAL A 130 -11.60 10.72 8.88
CA VAL A 130 -12.47 10.23 9.96
C VAL A 130 -13.25 9.03 9.45
#